data_AF-A0A183F1E0-F1
#
_entry.id   AF-A0A183F1E0-F1
#
_cell.length_a   1.000
_cell.length_b   1.000
_cell.length_c   1.000
_cell.angle_alpha   90.00
_cell.angle_beta   90.00
_cell.angle_gamma   90.00
#
_symmetry.space_group_name_H-M   'P 1'
#
loop_
_entity.id
_entity.type
_entity.pdbx_description
1 polymer ?
#
loop_
_entity_poly.entity_id
_entity_poly.type
_entity_poly.pdbx_seq_one_letter_code
_entity_poly.pdbx_strand_id
1 'polypeptide(L)' 'MEEFLSMIGLDPLINLFAKEQITLDVLSSMTHDDLKAIGIDAFGVRFRLLKNIEKFTGKKQYRELFF' A
#
# COMPACT_ATOMS: atom_id res chain seq x y z
N MET A 1 0.06 11.07 -1.17
CA MET A 1 0.42 9.92 -0.32
C MET A 1 -0.17 10.07 1.07
N GLU A 2 0.08 11.19 1.76
CA GLU A 2 -0.49 11.51 3.06
C GLU A 2 -2.02 11.37 3.12
N GLU A 3 -2.74 12.08 2.25
CA GLU A 3 -4.21 11.99 2.16
C GLU A 3 -4.72 10.55 1.96
N PHE A 4 -4.03 9.79 1.11
CA PHE A 4 -4.39 8.39 0.84
C PHE A 4 -4.20 7.51 2.07
N LEU A 5 -3.07 7.64 2.77
CA LEU A 5 -2.76 6.85 3.96
C LEU A 5 -3.72 7.18 5.11
N SER A 6 -4.04 8.46 5.32
CA SER A 6 -5.04 8.89 6.30
C SER A 6 -6.44 8.37 5.95
N MET A 7 -6.84 8.40 4.67
CA MET A 7 -8.14 7.87 4.23
C MET A 7 -8.32 6.38 4.58
N ILE A 8 -7.24 5.59 4.60
CA ILE A 8 -7.29 4.16 4.92
C ILE A 8 -6.90 3.86 6.38
N GLY A 9 -6.62 4.88 7.18
CA GLY A 9 -6.23 4.77 8.60
C GLY A 9 -4.85 4.16 8.79
N LEU A 10 -3.89 4.52 7.94
CA LEU A 10 -2.48 4.11 8.01
C LEU A 10 -1.54 5.31 8.16
N ASP A 11 -1.97 6.34 8.89
CA ASP A 11 -1.19 7.54 9.22
C ASP A 11 0.23 7.26 9.73
N PRO A 12 0.48 6.22 10.56
CA PRO A 12 1.84 5.90 11.01
C PRO A 12 2.84 5.60 9.88
N LEU A 13 2.37 5.29 8.67
CA LEU A 13 3.23 4.99 7.52
C LEU A 13 3.65 6.23 6.73
N ILE A 14 3.08 7.42 7.01
CA ILE A 14 3.35 8.64 6.23
C ILE A 14 4.84 8.94 6.17
N ASN A 15 5.52 8.93 7.33
CA ASN A 15 6.95 9.21 7.41
C ASN A 15 7.80 8.13 6.71
N LEU A 16 7.39 6.86 6.79
CA LEU A 16 8.07 5.78 6.10
C LEU A 16 8.00 5.97 4.57
N PHE A 17 6.79 6.20 4.06
CA PHE A 17 6.58 6.39 2.62
C PHE A 17 7.29 7.63 2.10
N ALA A 18 7.31 8.73 2.87
CA ALA A 18 8.07 9.93 2.52
C ALA A 18 9.58 9.67 2.50
N LYS A 19 10.12 8.97 3.50
CA LYS A 19 11.54 8.62 3.58
C LYS A 19 11.98 7.73 2.42
N GLU A 20 11.19 6.70 2.10
CA GLU A 20 11.46 5.76 1.01
C GLU A 20 11.06 6.31 -0.38
N GLN A 21 10.59 7.57 -0.46
CA GLN A 21 10.14 8.23 -1.69
C GLN A 21 9.09 7.44 -2.47
N ILE A 22 8.19 6.76 -1.75
CA ILE A 22 7.12 5.96 -2.36
C ILE A 22 5.98 6.87 -2.83
N THR A 23 5.78 6.92 -4.14
CA THR A 23 4.67 7.62 -4.78
C THR A 23 3.46 6.71 -4.96
N LEU A 24 2.30 7.27 -5.36
CA LEU A 24 1.08 6.48 -5.58
C LEU A 24 1.21 5.52 -6.77
N ASP A 25 1.92 5.94 -7.82
CA ASP A 25 2.21 5.10 -8.99
C ASP A 25 3.15 3.95 -8.63
N VAL A 26 4.21 4.21 -7.86
CA VAL A 26 5.11 3.16 -7.33
C VAL A 26 4.31 2.20 -6.46
N LEU A 27 3.57 2.69 -5.47
CA LEU A 27 2.73 1.86 -4.60
C LEU A 27 1.73 1.00 -5.40
N SER A 28 1.17 1.53 -6.50
CA SER A 28 0.25 0.79 -7.37
C SER A 28 0.89 -0.39 -8.11
N SER A 29 2.23 -0.46 -8.12
CA SER A 29 3.01 -1.56 -8.72
C SER A 29 3.65 -2.49 -7.69
N MET A 30 3.58 -2.16 -6.39
CA MET A 30 4.21 -2.94 -5.34
C MET A 30 3.45 -4.23 -5.02
N THR A 31 4.19 -5.24 -4.61
CA THR A 31 3.71 -6.53 -4.10
C THR A 31 3.80 -6.59 -2.58
N HIS A 32 3.30 -7.69 -1.99
CA HIS A 32 3.51 -7.95 -0.56
C HIS A 32 4.99 -8.03 -0.19
N ASP A 33 5.85 -8.54 -1.06
CA ASP A 33 7.27 -8.70 -0.76
C ASP A 33 8.03 -7.37 -0.89
N ASP A 34 7.64 -6.49 -1.82
CA ASP A 34 8.17 -5.12 -1.88
C ASP A 34 7.81 -4.33 -0.61
N LEU A 35 6.59 -4.50 -0.10
CA LEU A 35 6.17 -3.86 1.14
C LEU A 35 6.93 -4.40 2.36
N LYS A 36 7.27 -5.71 2.39
CA LYS A 36 8.15 -6.25 3.43
C LYS A 36 9.57 -5.69 3.32
N ALA A 37 10.09 -5.50 2.11
CA ALA A 37 11.43 -4.97 1.88
C ALA A 37 11.62 -3.56 2.47
N ILE A 38 10.55 -2.76 2.56
CA ILE A 38 10.55 -1.44 3.22
C ILE A 38 10.10 -1.49 4.70
N GLY A 39 9.97 -2.68 5.30
CA GLY A 39 9.69 -2.87 6.72
C GLY A 39 8.21 -2.94 7.11
N ILE A 40 7.30 -3.24 6.18
CA ILE A 40 5.86 -3.40 6.46
C ILE A 40 5.54 -4.89 6.62
N ASP A 41 5.78 -5.43 7.81
CA ASP A 41 5.70 -6.87 8.10
C ASP A 41 4.30 -7.38 8.48
N ALA A 42 3.43 -6.51 8.98
CA ALA A 42 2.07 -6.90 9.33
C ALA A 42 1.23 -7.19 8.07
N PHE A 43 0.74 -8.42 7.93
CA PHE A 43 -0.09 -8.83 6.79
C PHE A 43 -1.28 -7.91 6.56
N GLY A 44 -2.04 -7.60 7.63
CA GLY A 44 -3.22 -6.74 7.53
C GLY A 44 -2.92 -5.33 7.03
N VAL A 45 -1.74 -4.79 7.33
CA VAL A 45 -1.28 -3.49 6.85
C VAL A 45 -0.98 -3.57 5.35
N ARG A 46 -0.18 -4.56 4.92
CA ARG A 46 0.11 -4.77 3.49
C ARG A 46 -1.15 -4.99 2.66
N PHE A 47 -2.03 -5.87 3.13
CA PHE A 47 -3.30 -6.16 2.47
C PHE A 47 -4.16 -4.90 2.32
N ARG A 48 -4.23 -4.07 3.37
CA ARG A 48 -4.97 -2.81 3.34
C ARG A 48 -4.40 -1.81 2.33
N LEU A 49 -3.07 -1.70 2.23
CA LEU A 49 -2.41 -0.85 1.22
C LEU A 49 -2.77 -1.29 -0.20
N LEU A 50 -2.47 -2.55 -0.53
CA LEU A 50 -2.66 -3.10 -1.88
C LEU A 50 -4.14 -3.04 -2.30
N LYS A 51 -5.05 -3.42 -1.41
CA LYS A 51 -6.49 -3.39 -1.70
C LYS A 51 -7.03 -1.98 -1.97
N ASN A 52 -6.53 -0.96 -1.29
CA ASN A 52 -7.08 0.40 -1.44
C ASN A 52 -6.37 1.20 -2.52
N ILE A 53 -5.07 0.97 -2.81
CA ILE A 53 -4.38 1.68 -3.89
C ILE A 53 -4.96 1.32 -5.26
N GLU A 54 -5.41 0.08 -5.45
CA GLU A 54 -6.13 -0.35 -6.64
C GLU A 54 -7.44 0.42 -6.85
N LYS A 55 -8.26 0.50 -5.78
CA LYS A 55 -9.51 1.25 -5.81
C LYS A 55 -9.27 2.74 -6.06
N PHE A 56 -8.21 3.29 -5.47
CA PHE A 56 -7.86 4.70 -5.60
C PHE A 56 -7.36 5.06 -7.00
N THR A 57 -6.62 4.16 -7.66
CA THR A 57 -6.07 4.38 -9.01
C THR A 57 -6.98 3.87 -10.15
N GLY A 58 -8.08 3.19 -9.82
CA GLY A 58 -8.98 2.58 -10.79
C GLY A 58 -8.41 1.36 -11.53
N LYS A 59 -7.23 0.88 -11.12
CA LYS A 59 -6.60 -0.34 -11.66
C LYS A 59 -7.27 -1.56 -11.03
N LYS A 60 -7.82 -2.46 -11.84
CA LYS A 60 -8.32 -3.77 -11.39
C LYS A 60 -7.20 -4.81 -11.50
N GLN A 61 -6.54 -5.18 -10.40
CA GLN A 61 -5.59 -6.28 -10.40
C GLN A 61 -5.59 -7.16 -9.14
N TYR A 62 -6.78 -7.45 -8.58
CA TYR A 62 -6.99 -8.68 -7.80
C TYR A 62 -8.18 -9.47 -8.37
N ARG A 63 -7.86 -10.47 -9.20
CA ARG A 63 -8.69 -11.67 -9.37
C ARG A 63 -7.95 -12.80 -8.65
N GLU A 64 -8.62 -13.35 -7.62
CA GLU A 64 -8.34 -14.64 -6.95
C GLU A 64 -7.07 -14.67 -6.06
N LEU A 65 -7.00 -15.22 -4.83
CA LEU A 65 -7.85 -16.05 -3.98
C LEU A 65 -7.70 -15.59 -2.51
N PHE A 66 -8.78 -15.69 -1.74
CA PHE A 66 -8.67 -15.79 -0.28
C PHE A 66 -8.02 -17.14 0.05
N PHE A 67 -7.04 -17.16 0.96
CA PHE A 67 -6.72 -18.36 1.73
C PHE A 67 -7.92 -18.76 2.60
#